data_AF-A0A7S4GF12-F1
#
_entry.id   AF-A0A7S4GF12-F1
#
_cell.length_a   1.000
_cell.length_b   1.000
_cell.length_c   1.000
_cell.angle_alpha   90.00
_cell.angle_beta   90.00
_cell.angle_gamma   90.00
#
_symmetry.space_group_name_H-M   'P 1'
#
loop_
_entity.id
_entity.type
_entity.pdbx_description
1 polymer ?
#
loop_
_entity_poly.entity_id
_entity_poly.type
_entity_poly.pdbx_seq_one_letter_code
_entity_poly.pdbx_strand_id
1 'polypeptide(L)'
;PDDPKPPPDNLGTPTATGMRKRRGSGKRGSLPLGAPRQTAQLQELAQQHQHQQEELKAELRKCTERIGQLQEQNQSLQRQCDSWFSQLQRLQESNKSKREEIKGVLNTLKEELTCPICLELFSPGTVTFQSCGHSLCRPCLSSLKTPNCPTCRTPFPTSIPQSAMPSTHPSSCTLPTCVDRLLELDRALYDLLMGPPSSPSSNTS
;
A
#
# COMPACT_ATOMS: atom_id res chain seq x y z
N PRO A 1 5.49 16.35 -1.17
CA PRO A 1 5.26 16.18 -2.61
C PRO A 1 4.85 17.53 -3.19
N ASP A 2 5.86 18.24 -3.69
CA ASP A 2 5.78 19.59 -4.19
C ASP A 2 4.78 19.73 -5.34
N ASP A 3 3.87 20.71 -5.23
CA ASP A 3 2.97 21.13 -6.30
C ASP A 3 3.77 21.62 -7.53
N PRO A 4 3.40 21.23 -8.75
CA PRO A 4 4.03 21.74 -9.96
C PRO A 4 3.68 23.22 -10.15
N LYS A 5 4.72 24.06 -10.08
CA LYS A 5 4.65 25.51 -10.31
C LYS A 5 4.20 25.82 -11.76
N PRO A 6 3.22 26.71 -11.99
CA PRO A 6 2.81 27.11 -13.34
C PRO A 6 3.91 27.93 -14.06
N PRO A 7 3.89 27.98 -15.41
CA PRO A 7 4.97 28.51 -16.24
C PRO A 7 5.04 30.04 -16.23
N PRO A 8 6.19 30.65 -16.59
CA PRO A 8 6.32 32.09 -16.69
C PRO A 8 5.61 32.66 -17.93
N ASP A 9 4.74 33.64 -17.72
CA ASP A 9 4.08 34.44 -18.75
C ASP A 9 5.11 35.24 -19.55
N ASN A 10 5.33 34.85 -20.81
CA ASN A 10 6.21 35.55 -21.74
C ASN A 10 5.37 36.50 -22.63
N LEU A 11 4.94 37.61 -22.04
CA LEU A 11 4.27 38.70 -22.75
C LEU A 11 5.33 39.62 -23.40
N GLY A 12 5.73 39.27 -24.62
CA GLY A 12 6.51 40.15 -25.48
C GLY A 12 5.64 41.31 -26.00
N THR A 13 5.88 42.51 -25.49
CA THR A 13 5.31 43.77 -26.02
C THR A 13 5.98 44.16 -27.34
N PRO A 14 5.24 44.54 -28.40
CA PRO A 14 5.85 45.11 -29.59
C PRO A 14 6.12 46.61 -29.39
N THR A 15 7.40 47.00 -29.47
CA THR A 15 7.87 48.39 -29.48
C THR A 15 7.46 49.10 -30.77
N ALA A 16 6.63 50.13 -30.63
CA ALA A 16 6.26 51.06 -31.69
C ALA A 16 7.47 51.88 -32.15
N THR A 17 7.90 51.68 -33.39
CA THR A 17 9.01 52.45 -33.99
C THR A 17 8.50 53.32 -35.15
N GLY A 18 8.55 54.64 -34.94
CA GLY A 18 9.00 55.61 -35.96
C GLY A 18 8.07 55.96 -37.12
N MET A 19 7.11 56.86 -36.89
CA MET A 19 6.53 57.69 -37.95
C MET A 19 7.57 58.69 -38.49
N ARG A 20 7.93 58.60 -39.78
CA ARG A 20 8.58 59.69 -40.54
C ARG A 20 7.66 60.17 -41.66
N LYS A 21 7.09 61.37 -41.50
CA LYS A 21 6.33 62.10 -42.53
C LYS A 21 7.29 62.64 -43.59
N ARG A 22 7.27 62.07 -44.81
CA ARG A 22 7.79 62.71 -46.02
C ARG A 22 6.63 63.32 -46.81
N ARG A 23 6.60 64.65 -46.90
CA ARG A 23 5.71 65.39 -47.81
C ARG A 23 6.32 65.31 -49.21
N GLY A 24 5.69 64.53 -50.09
CA GLY A 24 6.03 64.44 -51.52
C GLY A 24 4.90 65.03 -52.35
N SER A 25 5.18 66.16 -52.98
CA SER A 25 4.30 66.92 -53.86
C SER A 25 4.17 66.24 -55.22
N GLY A 26 2.94 66.08 -55.70
CA GLY A 26 2.58 66.21 -57.12
C GLY A 26 3.04 65.11 -58.09
N LYS A 27 2.07 64.33 -58.57
CA LYS A 27 1.85 64.08 -60.01
C LYS A 27 0.49 63.40 -60.19
N ARG A 28 -0.44 64.11 -60.82
CA ARG A 28 -1.74 63.56 -61.28
C ARG A 28 -1.45 62.65 -62.47
N GLY A 29 -1.11 61.39 -62.18
CA GLY A 29 -1.03 60.32 -63.16
C GLY A 29 -2.41 59.68 -63.31
N SER A 30 -2.92 59.68 -64.53
CA SER A 30 -4.17 59.04 -64.93
C SER A 30 -4.16 57.56 -64.54
N LEU A 31 -5.12 57.14 -63.71
CA LEU A 31 -5.28 55.75 -63.27
C LEU A 31 -5.75 54.88 -64.45
N PRO A 32 -5.13 53.70 -64.68
CA PRO A 32 -5.57 52.78 -65.72
C PRO A 32 -6.87 52.06 -65.31
N LEU A 33 -7.86 52.09 -66.20
CA LEU A 33 -9.22 51.53 -66.08
C LEU A 33 -9.27 49.98 -66.13
N GLY A 34 -8.30 49.28 -65.54
CA GLY A 34 -8.18 47.81 -65.54
C GLY A 34 -8.61 47.10 -64.23
N ALA A 35 -9.19 47.81 -63.28
CA ALA A 35 -9.33 47.38 -61.87
C ALA A 35 -10.38 46.29 -61.48
N PRO A 36 -11.46 45.97 -62.23
CA PRO A 36 -12.58 45.19 -61.66
C PRO A 36 -12.29 43.69 -61.46
N ARG A 37 -11.33 43.11 -62.19
CA ARG A 37 -10.97 41.68 -62.05
C ARG A 37 -10.09 41.41 -60.82
N GLN A 38 -9.17 42.30 -60.50
CA GLN A 38 -8.26 42.12 -59.35
C GLN A 38 -8.98 42.30 -58.01
N THR A 39 -10.00 43.16 -57.96
CA THR A 39 -10.80 43.37 -56.74
C THR A 39 -11.68 42.17 -56.41
N ALA A 40 -12.26 41.50 -57.42
CA ALA A 40 -13.08 40.31 -57.23
C ALA A 40 -12.26 39.14 -56.65
N GLN A 41 -11.06 38.92 -57.17
CA GLN A 41 -10.17 37.86 -56.72
C GLN A 41 -9.68 38.06 -55.27
N LEU A 42 -9.41 39.31 -54.87
CA LEU A 42 -9.08 39.66 -53.49
C LEU A 42 -10.26 39.45 -52.54
N GLN A 43 -11.49 39.76 -52.98
CA GLN A 43 -12.69 39.59 -52.19
C GLN A 43 -13.02 38.11 -51.96
N GLU A 44 -12.85 37.26 -52.98
CA GLU A 44 -13.00 35.81 -52.87
C GLU A 44 -11.98 35.20 -51.89
N LEU A 45 -10.70 35.62 -51.99
CA LEU A 45 -9.66 35.17 -51.07
C LEU A 45 -9.95 35.59 -49.62
N ALA A 46 -10.48 36.80 -49.41
CA ALA A 46 -10.87 37.27 -48.08
C ALA A 46 -12.02 36.43 -47.49
N GLN A 47 -13.01 36.06 -48.32
CA GLN A 47 -14.10 35.17 -47.89
C GLN A 47 -13.59 33.78 -47.53
N GLN A 48 -12.68 33.21 -48.33
CA GLN A 48 -12.05 31.92 -48.04
C GLN A 48 -11.26 31.97 -46.72
N HIS A 49 -10.47 33.02 -46.48
CA HIS A 49 -9.77 33.19 -45.21
C HIS A 49 -10.72 33.33 -44.02
N GLN A 50 -11.80 34.09 -44.17
CA GLN A 50 -12.80 34.23 -43.11
C GLN A 50 -13.45 32.89 -42.80
N HIS A 51 -13.78 32.10 -43.82
CA HIS A 51 -14.33 30.76 -43.64
C HIS A 51 -13.36 29.84 -42.88
N GLN A 52 -12.09 29.79 -43.32
CA GLN A 52 -11.05 29.02 -42.63
C GLN A 52 -10.85 29.45 -41.17
N GLN A 53 -10.93 30.76 -40.88
CA GLN A 53 -10.84 31.24 -39.51
C GLN A 53 -12.01 30.75 -38.64
N GLU A 54 -13.23 30.74 -39.18
CA GLU A 54 -14.40 30.24 -38.44
C GLU A 54 -14.35 28.72 -38.24
N GLU A 55 -13.85 27.96 -39.22
CA GLU A 55 -13.62 26.52 -39.07
C GLU A 55 -12.57 26.23 -37.99
N LEU A 56 -11.42 26.90 -38.03
CA LEU A 56 -10.37 26.73 -37.01
C LEU A 56 -10.86 27.11 -35.62
N LYS A 57 -11.67 28.18 -35.49
CA LYS A 57 -12.29 28.54 -34.21
C LYS A 57 -13.30 27.49 -33.74
N ALA A 58 -14.05 26.87 -34.65
CA ALA A 58 -14.97 25.78 -34.30
C ALA A 58 -14.21 24.55 -33.79
N GLU A 59 -13.11 24.17 -34.45
CA GLU A 59 -12.26 23.05 -34.01
C GLU A 59 -11.55 23.36 -32.68
N LEU A 60 -11.07 24.59 -32.50
CA LEU A 60 -10.47 25.02 -31.23
C LEU A 60 -11.48 24.93 -30.07
N ARG A 61 -12.75 25.30 -30.31
CA ARG A 61 -13.83 25.15 -29.32
C ARG A 61 -14.04 23.69 -28.94
N LYS A 62 -14.14 22.79 -29.93
CA LYS A 62 -14.27 21.33 -29.68
C LYS A 62 -13.08 20.77 -28.89
N CYS A 63 -11.86 21.16 -29.26
CA CYS A 63 -10.65 20.71 -28.59
C CYS A 63 -10.59 21.20 -27.13
N THR A 64 -10.97 22.46 -26.90
CA THR A 64 -11.03 23.05 -25.55
C THR A 64 -12.04 22.34 -24.66
N GLU A 65 -13.23 22.04 -25.19
CA GLU A 65 -14.25 21.27 -24.48
C GLU A 65 -13.75 19.86 -24.12
N ARG A 66 -13.05 19.20 -25.06
CA ARG A 66 -12.48 17.87 -24.81
C ARG A 66 -11.41 17.89 -23.73
N ILE A 67 -10.57 18.92 -23.70
CA ILE A 67 -9.57 19.11 -22.64
C ILE A 67 -10.27 19.26 -21.29
N GLY A 68 -11.33 20.06 -21.20
CA GLY A 68 -12.11 20.22 -19.97
C GLY A 68 -12.69 18.90 -19.46
N GLN A 69 -13.32 18.12 -20.34
CA GLN A 69 -13.86 16.80 -19.99
C GLN A 69 -12.77 15.84 -19.47
N LEU A 70 -11.61 15.81 -20.13
CA LEU A 70 -10.50 14.96 -19.71
C LEU A 70 -9.91 15.43 -18.38
N GLN A 71 -9.86 16.73 -18.13
CA GLN A 71 -9.42 17.29 -16.84
C GLN A 71 -10.37 16.88 -15.70
N GLU A 72 -11.69 16.96 -15.92
CA GLU A 72 -12.67 16.51 -14.94
C GLU A 72 -12.56 15.01 -14.66
N GLN A 73 -12.37 14.20 -15.70
CA GLN A 73 -12.14 12.76 -15.57
C GLN A 73 -10.86 12.46 -14.78
N ASN A 74 -9.76 13.16 -15.09
CA ASN A 74 -8.50 13.00 -14.35
C ASN A 74 -8.66 13.36 -12.87
N GLN A 75 -9.33 14.48 -12.57
CA GLN A 75 -9.59 14.87 -11.19
C GLN A 75 -10.50 13.89 -10.46
N SER A 76 -11.46 13.27 -11.15
CA SER A 76 -12.29 12.21 -10.59
C SER A 76 -11.47 10.95 -10.28
N LEU A 77 -10.63 10.51 -11.21
CA LEU A 77 -9.74 9.36 -11.01
C LEU A 77 -8.74 9.61 -9.89
N GLN A 78 -8.14 10.80 -9.81
CA GLN A 78 -7.22 11.16 -8.73
C GLN A 78 -7.90 11.05 -7.36
N ARG A 79 -9.12 11.57 -7.23
CA ARG A 79 -9.91 11.43 -5.99
C ARG A 79 -10.20 9.96 -5.64
N GLN A 80 -10.45 9.12 -6.64
CA GLN A 80 -10.63 7.69 -6.42
C GLN A 80 -9.33 7.03 -5.93
N CYS A 81 -8.18 7.35 -6.54
CA CYS A 81 -6.87 6.89 -6.11
C CYS A 81 -6.56 7.29 -4.66
N ASP A 82 -6.79 8.55 -4.28
CA ASP A 82 -6.54 9.04 -2.92
C ASP A 82 -7.45 8.35 -1.89
N SER A 83 -8.72 8.11 -2.27
CA SER A 83 -9.68 7.37 -1.45
C SER A 83 -9.25 5.92 -1.22
N TRP A 84 -8.87 5.22 -2.30
CA TRP A 84 -8.36 3.84 -2.22
C TRP A 84 -7.05 3.74 -1.43
N PHE A 85 -6.14 4.68 -1.62
CA PHE A 85 -4.88 4.72 -0.85
C PHE A 85 -5.16 4.89 0.65
N SER A 86 -6.08 5.79 1.01
CA SER A 86 -6.51 5.98 2.40
C SER A 86 -7.15 4.73 2.99
N GLN A 87 -7.94 3.99 2.20
CA GLN A 87 -8.54 2.73 2.63
C GLN A 87 -7.48 1.64 2.85
N LEU A 88 -6.51 1.54 1.95
CA LEU A 88 -5.41 0.60 2.06
C LEU A 88 -4.59 0.85 3.34
N GLN A 89 -4.28 2.11 3.63
CA GLN A 89 -3.54 2.49 4.83
C GLN A 89 -4.30 2.11 6.11
N ARG A 90 -5.63 2.30 6.16
CA ARG A 90 -6.47 1.85 7.29
C ARG A 90 -6.46 0.34 7.47
N LEU A 91 -6.52 -0.42 6.37
CA LEU A 91 -6.47 -1.87 6.41
C LEU A 91 -5.11 -2.38 6.87
N GLN A 92 -4.02 -1.74 6.43
CA GLN A 92 -2.66 -2.08 6.87
C GLN A 92 -2.49 -1.86 8.37
N GLU A 93 -2.96 -0.73 8.92
CA GLU A 93 -2.86 -0.47 10.35
C GLU A 93 -3.74 -1.43 11.16
N SER A 94 -4.96 -1.71 10.69
CA SER A 94 -5.84 -2.70 11.33
C SER A 94 -5.21 -4.10 11.34
N ASN A 95 -4.61 -4.53 10.23
CA ASN A 95 -3.94 -5.82 10.13
C ASN A 95 -2.69 -5.88 11.01
N LYS A 96 -1.91 -4.79 11.08
CA LYS A 96 -0.76 -4.67 11.98
C LYS A 96 -1.18 -4.81 13.44
N SER A 97 -2.23 -4.10 13.86
CA SER A 97 -2.78 -4.22 15.21
C SER A 97 -3.24 -5.65 15.51
N LYS A 98 -3.97 -6.29 14.59
CA LYS A 98 -4.40 -7.69 14.76
C LYS A 98 -3.23 -8.66 14.84
N ARG A 99 -2.16 -8.43 14.09
CA ARG A 99 -0.93 -9.24 14.14
C ARG A 99 -0.26 -9.16 15.51
N GLU A 100 -0.16 -7.97 16.08
CA GLU A 100 0.39 -7.82 17.44
C GLU A 100 -0.51 -8.42 18.51
N GLU A 101 -1.83 -8.31 18.37
CA GLU A 101 -2.79 -8.98 19.26
C GLU A 101 -2.64 -10.51 19.22
N ILE A 102 -2.61 -11.10 18.03
CA ILE A 102 -2.39 -12.53 17.83
C ILE A 102 -1.06 -12.96 18.44
N LYS A 103 0.01 -12.19 18.20
CA LYS A 103 1.33 -12.45 18.77
C LYS A 103 1.32 -12.42 20.30
N GLY A 104 0.59 -11.48 20.90
CA GLY A 104 0.38 -11.42 22.36
C GLY A 104 -0.27 -12.70 22.90
N VAL A 105 -1.38 -13.12 22.28
CA VAL A 105 -2.08 -14.36 22.66
C VAL A 105 -1.18 -15.59 22.52
N LEU A 106 -0.42 -15.70 21.44
CA LEU A 106 0.50 -16.82 21.21
C LEU A 106 1.62 -16.88 22.26
N ASN A 107 2.16 -15.74 22.67
CA ASN A 107 3.17 -15.69 23.72
C ASN A 107 2.60 -16.20 25.05
N THR A 108 1.40 -15.77 25.44
CA THR A 108 0.73 -16.28 26.64
C THR A 108 0.52 -17.79 26.56
N LEU A 109 0.02 -18.30 25.43
CA LEU A 109 -0.16 -19.74 25.24
C LEU A 109 1.15 -20.51 25.31
N LYS A 110 2.22 -19.95 24.74
CA LYS A 110 3.56 -20.56 24.79
C LYS A 110 4.07 -20.66 26.22
N GLU A 111 3.93 -19.60 27.02
CA GLU A 111 4.32 -19.61 28.43
C GLU A 111 3.59 -20.71 29.21
N GLU A 112 2.26 -20.81 29.06
CA GLU A 112 1.42 -21.83 29.71
C GLU A 112 1.74 -23.27 29.28
N LEU A 113 2.26 -23.45 28.05
CA LEU A 113 2.58 -24.76 27.47
C LEU A 113 4.07 -25.12 27.56
N THR A 114 4.88 -24.33 28.25
CA THR A 114 6.31 -24.60 28.44
C THR A 114 6.63 -25.06 29.85
N CYS A 115 7.58 -25.97 29.96
CA CYS A 115 8.07 -26.42 31.25
C CYS A 115 8.92 -25.31 31.90
N PRO A 116 8.61 -24.87 33.14
CA PRO A 116 9.36 -23.81 33.81
C PRO A 116 10.80 -24.17 34.17
N ILE A 117 11.20 -25.44 34.05
CA ILE A 117 12.57 -25.91 34.32
C ILE A 117 13.43 -25.87 33.06
N CYS A 118 13.02 -26.54 31.98
CA CYS A 118 13.82 -26.66 30.76
C CYS A 118 13.46 -25.63 29.68
N LEU A 119 12.37 -24.88 29.87
CA LEU A 119 11.84 -23.89 28.91
C LEU A 119 11.45 -24.48 27.54
N GLU A 120 11.28 -25.80 27.48
CA GLU A 120 10.79 -26.52 26.30
C GLU A 120 9.27 -26.71 26.39
N LEU A 121 8.63 -26.85 25.22
CA LEU A 121 7.20 -27.17 25.14
C LEU A 121 6.91 -28.54 25.77
N PHE A 122 5.77 -28.63 26.44
CA PHE A 122 5.31 -29.88 27.04
C PHE A 122 5.11 -30.98 26.00
N SER A 123 5.83 -32.08 26.17
CA SER A 123 5.69 -33.30 25.37
C SER A 123 4.58 -34.22 25.92
N PRO A 124 4.12 -35.20 25.13
CA PRO A 124 3.14 -36.19 25.60
C PRO A 124 3.65 -36.88 26.86
N GLY A 125 2.87 -36.79 27.95
CA GLY A 125 3.24 -37.34 29.26
C GLY A 125 3.63 -36.31 30.32
N THR A 126 3.43 -35.02 30.05
CA THR A 126 3.52 -33.95 31.06
C THR A 126 2.77 -34.32 32.34
N VAL A 127 3.37 -34.01 33.48
CA VAL A 127 2.83 -34.34 34.80
C VAL A 127 2.35 -33.06 35.47
N THR A 128 1.05 -33.01 35.78
CA THR A 128 0.43 -31.93 36.54
C THR A 128 0.29 -32.34 38.00
N PHE A 129 0.84 -31.54 38.92
CA PHE A 129 0.74 -31.79 40.35
C PHE A 129 -0.68 -31.52 40.85
N GLN A 130 -1.38 -32.54 41.35
CA GLN A 130 -2.75 -32.39 41.87
C GLN A 130 -2.85 -31.43 43.08
N SER A 131 -1.78 -31.27 43.85
CA SER A 131 -1.76 -30.40 45.04
C SER A 131 -1.67 -28.90 44.73
N CYS A 132 -1.24 -28.52 43.53
CA CYS A 132 -1.01 -27.11 43.18
C CYS A 132 -1.29 -26.72 41.73
N GLY A 133 -1.66 -27.67 40.86
CA GLY A 133 -2.02 -27.41 39.46
C GLY A 133 -0.85 -27.14 38.51
N HIS A 134 0.39 -27.06 38.99
CA HIS A 134 1.56 -26.79 38.14
C HIS A 134 1.99 -28.04 37.36
N SER A 135 2.47 -27.82 36.12
CA SER A 135 2.89 -28.88 35.20
C SER A 135 4.39 -28.89 34.99
N LEU A 136 4.99 -30.08 34.88
CA LEU A 136 6.40 -30.28 34.53
C LEU A 136 6.58 -31.38 33.49
N CYS A 137 7.67 -31.26 32.72
CA CYS A 137 8.13 -32.32 31.82
C CYS A 137 8.58 -33.55 32.64
N ARG A 138 8.31 -34.78 32.16
CA ARG A 138 8.78 -36.02 32.86
C ARG A 138 10.29 -36.05 33.13
N PRO A 139 11.16 -35.67 32.18
CA PRO A 139 12.61 -35.58 32.44
C PRO A 139 12.93 -34.63 33.61
N CYS A 140 12.24 -33.49 33.66
CA CYS A 140 12.43 -32.45 34.65
C CYS A 140 11.97 -32.92 36.03
N LEU A 141 10.80 -33.56 36.10
CA LEU A 141 10.28 -34.18 37.32
C LEU A 141 11.21 -35.27 37.86
N SER A 142 11.71 -36.13 36.98
CA SER A 142 12.62 -37.23 37.36
C SER A 142 13.98 -36.73 37.88
N SER A 143 14.36 -35.52 37.50
CA SER A 143 15.60 -34.87 37.93
C SER A 143 15.45 -34.10 39.25
N LEU A 144 14.24 -33.96 39.79
CA LEU A 144 14.01 -33.28 41.06
C LEU A 144 14.52 -34.13 42.23
N LYS A 145 15.38 -33.51 43.06
CA LYS A 145 15.94 -34.14 44.27
C LYS A 145 15.02 -33.99 45.49
N THR A 146 14.06 -33.06 45.42
CA THR A 146 13.16 -32.71 46.52
C THR A 146 11.71 -32.86 46.09
N PRO A 147 10.81 -33.36 46.96
CA PRO A 147 9.40 -33.52 46.65
C PRO A 147 8.59 -32.22 46.80
N ASN A 148 9.10 -31.13 46.22
CA ASN A 148 8.49 -29.81 46.28
C ASN A 148 8.34 -29.26 44.87
N CYS A 149 7.17 -28.69 44.56
CA CYS A 149 6.93 -28.07 43.27
C CYS A 149 7.93 -26.92 43.04
N PRO A 150 8.65 -26.88 41.90
CA PRO A 150 9.61 -25.81 41.62
C PRO A 150 8.94 -24.43 41.44
N THR A 151 7.66 -24.41 41.08
CA THR A 151 6.92 -23.16 40.83
C THR A 151 6.38 -22.54 42.12
N CYS A 152 5.76 -23.33 43.00
CA CYS A 152 5.08 -22.81 44.21
C CYS A 152 5.57 -23.41 45.53
N ARG A 153 6.54 -24.33 45.49
CA ARG A 153 7.15 -25.01 46.65
C ARG A 153 6.21 -25.92 47.46
N THR A 154 4.95 -26.08 47.04
CA THR A 154 4.01 -27.03 47.64
C THR A 154 4.59 -28.45 47.58
N PRO A 155 4.61 -29.19 48.70
CA PRO A 155 5.07 -30.57 48.69
C PRO A 155 4.14 -31.49 47.89
N PHE A 156 4.69 -32.53 47.29
CA PHE A 156 3.94 -33.57 46.58
C PHE A 156 4.43 -34.97 47.00
N PRO A 157 3.58 -36.00 46.97
CA PRO A 157 3.99 -37.35 47.39
C PRO A 157 5.11 -37.89 46.49
N THR A 158 6.19 -38.40 47.09
CA THR A 158 7.35 -39.02 46.41
C THR A 158 7.02 -40.33 45.69
N SER A 159 5.85 -40.92 45.97
CA SER A 159 5.34 -42.05 45.20
C SER A 159 4.83 -41.52 43.85
N ILE A 160 5.68 -41.50 42.84
CA ILE A 160 5.23 -41.35 41.45
C ILE A 160 4.24 -42.49 41.21
N PRO A 161 2.93 -42.24 41.02
CA PRO A 161 2.06 -43.30 40.58
C PRO A 161 2.57 -43.67 39.19
N GLN A 162 3.04 -44.91 39.01
CA GLN A 162 3.31 -45.48 37.67
C GLN A 162 2.07 -45.44 36.77
N SER A 163 0.91 -45.10 37.33
CA SER A 163 -0.28 -44.60 36.66
C SER A 163 -0.26 -43.06 36.58
N ALA A 164 0.66 -42.51 35.78
CA ALA A 164 0.36 -41.23 35.13
C ALA A 164 -0.86 -41.50 34.25
N MET A 165 -2.07 -41.19 34.75
CA MET A 165 -3.25 -41.15 33.91
C MET A 165 -2.90 -40.25 32.73
N PRO A 166 -2.87 -40.76 31.48
CA PRO A 166 -2.87 -39.85 30.35
C PRO A 166 -4.12 -39.00 30.57
N SER A 167 -3.92 -37.70 30.76
CA SER A 167 -5.01 -36.73 30.75
C SER A 167 -5.93 -37.14 29.62
N THR A 168 -7.15 -37.57 29.99
CA THR A 168 -8.17 -38.07 29.08
C THR A 168 -8.53 -36.94 28.13
N HIS A 169 -7.74 -36.79 27.08
CA HIS A 169 -8.21 -36.25 25.83
C HIS A 169 -9.34 -37.18 25.39
N PRO A 170 -10.45 -36.65 24.86
CA PRO A 170 -11.44 -37.47 24.19
C PRO A 170 -10.70 -38.35 23.18
N SER A 171 -10.94 -39.66 23.25
CA SER A 171 -10.29 -40.74 22.52
C SER A 171 -10.49 -40.70 20.99
N SER A 172 -10.90 -39.54 20.46
CA SER A 172 -10.98 -39.23 19.04
C SER A 172 -9.85 -38.35 18.51
N CYS A 173 -8.89 -37.93 19.35
CA CYS A 173 -7.72 -37.16 18.89
C CYS A 173 -6.47 -38.05 18.74
N THR A 174 -6.41 -38.81 17.64
CA THR A 174 -5.25 -39.66 17.26
C THR A 174 -4.19 -38.87 16.52
N LEU A 175 -3.64 -37.81 17.11
CA LEU A 175 -2.82 -36.87 16.34
C LEU A 175 -1.49 -36.49 17.02
N PRO A 176 -0.37 -37.04 16.52
CA PRO A 176 0.91 -36.31 16.44
C PRO A 176 0.73 -34.88 15.89
N THR A 177 -0.38 -34.62 15.18
CA THR A 177 -0.64 -33.37 14.48
C THR A 177 -1.12 -32.19 15.33
N CYS A 178 -1.28 -32.26 16.65
CA CYS A 178 -1.66 -31.07 17.45
C CYS A 178 -0.45 -30.21 17.80
N VAL A 179 0.66 -30.84 18.20
CA VAL A 179 1.94 -30.15 18.41
C VAL A 179 2.56 -29.79 17.06
N ASP A 180 2.51 -30.69 16.07
CA ASP A 180 2.98 -30.37 14.73
C ASP A 180 2.13 -29.28 14.07
N ARG A 181 0.80 -29.24 14.27
CA ARG A 181 -0.01 -28.09 13.82
C ARG A 181 0.28 -26.82 14.59
N LEU A 182 0.63 -26.87 15.87
CA LEU A 182 1.05 -25.69 16.63
C LEU A 182 2.40 -25.16 16.12
N LEU A 183 3.33 -26.05 15.76
CA LEU A 183 4.61 -25.69 15.15
C LEU A 183 4.46 -25.24 13.68
N GLU A 184 3.54 -25.84 12.92
CA GLU A 184 3.16 -25.37 11.59
C GLU A 184 2.42 -24.04 11.66
N LEU A 185 1.56 -23.83 12.67
CA LEU A 185 0.99 -22.52 12.95
C LEU A 185 2.08 -21.53 13.32
N ASP A 186 3.02 -21.88 14.20
CA ASP A 186 4.12 -21.01 14.61
C ASP A 186 4.99 -20.63 13.39
N ARG A 187 5.23 -21.57 12.47
CA ARG A 187 5.94 -21.32 11.21
C ARG A 187 5.14 -20.48 10.22
N ALA A 188 3.86 -20.79 10.01
CA ALA A 188 2.96 -20.01 9.16
C ALA A 188 2.72 -18.60 9.73
N LEU A 189 2.67 -18.47 11.05
CA LEU A 189 2.57 -17.20 11.76
C LEU A 189 3.90 -16.45 11.68
N TYR A 190 5.05 -17.10 11.76
CA TYR A 190 6.35 -16.48 11.53
C TYR A 190 6.44 -15.92 10.10
N ASP A 191 6.02 -16.68 9.09
CA ASP A 191 5.99 -16.22 7.70
C ASP A 191 4.98 -15.07 7.50
N LEU A 192 3.81 -15.13 8.16
CA LEU A 192 2.81 -14.06 8.18
C LEU A 192 3.25 -12.82 8.97
N LEU A 193 4.11 -12.96 10.01
CA LEU A 193 4.53 -11.92 10.97
C LEU A 193 5.85 -11.23 10.58
N MET A 194 6.80 -11.97 10.04
CA MET A 194 8.13 -11.46 9.67
C MET A 194 8.25 -11.13 8.18
N GLY A 195 7.32 -11.61 7.34
CA GLY A 195 7.38 -11.44 5.89
C GLY A 195 8.50 -12.28 5.26
N PRO A 196 8.43 -12.58 3.94
CA PRO A 196 9.52 -13.30 3.29
C PRO A 196 10.82 -12.49 3.43
N PRO A 197 11.97 -13.14 3.72
CA PRO A 197 13.25 -12.44 3.74
C PRO A 197 13.44 -11.77 2.37
N SER A 198 13.66 -10.46 2.37
CA SER A 198 13.95 -9.69 1.16
C SER A 198 15.08 -10.39 0.41
N SER A 199 14.76 -10.91 -0.78
CA SER A 199 15.70 -11.59 -1.65
C SER A 199 16.95 -10.73 -1.81
N PRO A 200 18.17 -11.28 -1.70
CA PRO A 200 19.36 -10.51 -2.03
C PRO A 200 19.22 -10.08 -3.50
N SER A 201 19.20 -8.77 -3.72
CA SER A 201 19.20 -8.15 -5.04
C SER A 201 20.40 -8.70 -5.82
N SER A 202 20.14 -9.61 -6.76
CA SER A 202 21.12 -10.04 -7.73
C SER A 202 21.37 -8.88 -8.69
N ASN A 203 22.29 -8.00 -8.29
CA ASN A 203 22.98 -7.11 -9.22
C ASN A 203 23.88 -8.00 -10.08
N THR A 204 23.34 -8.48 -11.21
CA THR A 204 24.16 -8.95 -12.32
C THR A 204 24.41 -7.76 -13.22
N SER A 205 25.69 -7.37 -13.23
CA SER A 205 26.32 -6.39 -14.14
C SER A 205 26.20 -6.79 -15.60
#